data_AF-A0A0D7ERJ0-F1
#
_entry.id   AF-A0A0D7ERJ0-F1
#
_cell.length_a   1.000
_cell.length_b   1.000
_cell.length_c   1.000
_cell.angle_alpha   90.00
_cell.angle_beta   90.00
_cell.angle_gamma   90.00
#
_symmetry.space_group_name_H-M   'P 1'
#
loop_
_entity.id
_entity.type
_entity.pdbx_description
1 polymer ?
#
loop_
_entity_poly.entity_id
_entity_poly.type
_entity_poly.pdbx_seq_one_letter_code
_entity_poly.pdbx_strand_id
1 'polypeptide(L)'
;MSKWQEDRARANQLALARLEKSLPPAFPAAVLARALACRFIPPTPRLAVDGYWRDHPLRADRLARALAGRSGAPEGWRWRLADDRAEGLPATFRSPPAPYREAAHAKGPGFCCVCGQGVYRFGWHVDLWDRDINKNANWHSACVVAWQFWNAPSGEAKLLRRLQSRRCRQSSGRLWRTAEVDHRVPLFQVWRQHRDAPWPELLGYWGLPNLQVINREVHVEKCATEARDRSLARGAAAEIA
;
A
#
# COMPACT_ATOMS: atom_id res chain seq x y z
N MET A 1 16.92 34.27 17.96
CA MET A 1 16.10 33.07 17.63
C MET A 1 15.73 32.39 18.95
N SER A 2 14.69 31.55 19.00
CA SER A 2 14.45 30.80 20.24
C SER A 2 15.45 29.65 20.37
N LYS A 3 15.79 29.25 21.61
CA LYS A 3 16.68 28.10 21.88
C LYS A 3 16.29 26.85 21.09
N TRP A 4 14.99 26.59 20.97
CA TRP A 4 14.47 25.48 20.17
C TRP A 4 14.76 25.61 18.66
N GLN A 5 14.71 26.83 18.11
CA GLN A 5 15.05 27.08 16.70
C GLN A 5 16.54 26.83 16.44
N GLU A 6 17.41 27.22 17.39
CA GLU A 6 18.86 27.03 17.32
C GLU A 6 19.23 25.54 17.43
N ASP A 7 18.65 24.82 18.39
CA ASP A 7 18.86 23.37 18.55
C ASP A 7 18.43 22.60 17.29
N ARG A 8 17.27 22.96 16.72
CA ARG A 8 16.82 22.36 15.45
C ARG A 8 17.75 22.70 14.29
N ALA A 9 18.21 23.94 14.19
CA ALA A 9 19.12 24.36 13.12
C ALA A 9 20.44 23.57 13.19
N ARG A 10 21.01 23.44 14.39
CA ARG A 10 22.21 22.62 14.64
C ARG A 10 21.99 21.15 14.29
N ALA A 11 20.86 20.57 14.71
CA ALA A 11 20.51 19.18 14.37
C ALA A 11 20.39 18.98 12.85
N ASN A 12 19.77 19.92 12.13
CA ASN A 12 19.65 19.87 10.68
C ASN A 12 20.99 20.04 9.97
N GLN A 13 21.89 20.90 10.45
CA GLN A 13 23.23 21.03 9.90
C GLN A 13 24.02 19.71 10.00
N LEU A 14 23.97 19.05 11.17
CA LEU A 14 24.63 17.76 11.36
C LEU A 14 24.01 16.66 10.50
N ALA A 15 22.68 16.63 10.39
CA ALA A 15 21.96 15.66 9.57
C ALA A 15 22.24 15.86 8.08
N LEU A 16 22.30 17.11 7.61
CA LEU A 16 22.61 17.47 6.23
C LEU A 16 24.04 17.02 5.87
N ALA A 17 25.03 17.37 6.70
CA ALA A 17 26.42 16.95 6.47
C ALA A 17 26.56 15.42 6.38
N ARG A 18 25.82 14.67 7.21
CA ARG A 18 25.80 13.21 7.15
C ARG A 18 25.10 12.67 5.91
N LEU A 19 23.99 13.30 5.51
CA LEU A 19 23.27 12.94 4.29
C LEU A 19 24.18 13.15 3.08
N GLU A 20 24.74 14.34 2.91
CA GLU A 20 25.64 14.71 1.81
C GLU A 20 26.82 13.75 1.69
N LYS A 21 27.47 13.42 2.81
CA LYS A 21 28.59 12.46 2.85
C LYS A 21 28.22 11.06 2.34
N SER A 22 26.94 10.67 2.42
CA SER A 22 26.47 9.32 2.07
C SER A 22 25.61 9.27 0.80
N LEU A 23 25.37 10.42 0.16
CA LEU A 23 24.63 10.48 -1.09
C LEU A 23 25.44 9.85 -2.23
N PRO A 24 24.85 8.92 -3.00
CA PRO A 24 25.46 8.45 -4.24
C PRO A 24 25.38 9.54 -5.33
N PRO A 25 26.24 9.49 -6.38
CA PRO A 25 26.24 10.49 -7.45
C PRO A 25 24.88 10.64 -8.16
N ALA A 26 24.21 9.53 -8.44
CA ALA A 26 22.86 9.52 -8.98
C ALA A 26 21.85 9.27 -7.85
N PHE A 27 21.19 10.29 -7.31
CA PHE A 27 20.13 10.11 -6.31
C PHE A 27 18.82 10.76 -6.79
N PRO A 28 17.64 10.13 -6.57
CA PRO A 28 16.38 10.67 -7.11
C PRO A 28 16.10 12.10 -6.61
N ALA A 29 16.08 13.06 -7.54
CA ALA A 29 15.95 14.49 -7.21
C ALA A 29 14.69 14.80 -6.39
N ALA A 30 13.56 14.16 -6.70
CA ALA A 30 12.32 14.34 -5.94
C ALA A 30 12.42 13.84 -4.49
N VAL A 31 13.21 12.79 -4.24
CA VAL A 31 13.46 12.26 -2.89
C VAL A 31 14.34 13.24 -2.11
N LEU A 32 15.40 13.76 -2.74
CA LEU A 32 16.29 14.74 -2.13
C LEU A 32 15.57 16.06 -1.82
N ALA A 33 14.81 16.60 -2.77
CA ALA A 33 14.03 17.82 -2.59
C ALA A 33 13.07 17.70 -1.40
N ARG A 34 12.37 16.57 -1.29
CA ARG A 34 11.51 16.27 -0.13
C ARG A 34 12.31 16.20 1.17
N ALA A 35 13.47 15.55 1.16
CA ALA A 35 14.32 15.40 2.35
C ALA A 35 14.81 16.76 2.88
N LEU A 36 15.25 17.65 1.98
CA LEU A 36 15.73 18.99 2.33
C LEU A 36 14.60 19.93 2.77
N ALA A 37 13.37 19.72 2.28
CA ALA A 37 12.20 20.48 2.70
C ALA A 37 11.61 20.05 4.06
N CYS A 38 12.14 18.98 4.68
CA CYS A 38 11.63 18.48 5.95
C CYS A 38 11.99 19.41 7.12
N ARG A 39 11.09 19.49 8.12
CA ARG A 39 11.38 20.20 9.38
C ARG A 39 12.65 19.68 10.06
N PHE A 40 12.84 18.37 10.02
CA PHE A 40 14.06 17.68 10.43
C PHE A 40 14.60 16.89 9.23
N ILE A 41 15.82 17.22 8.79
CA ILE A 41 16.43 16.59 7.62
C ILE A 41 16.75 15.13 7.97
N PRO A 42 16.36 14.15 7.14
CA PRO A 42 16.73 12.77 7.37
C PRO A 42 18.25 12.60 7.19
N PRO A 43 18.96 12.00 8.16
CA PRO A 43 20.43 11.97 8.16
C PRO A 43 21.04 10.95 7.19
N THR A 44 20.23 10.12 6.51
CA THR A 44 20.73 9.09 5.59
C THR A 44 19.85 8.95 4.33
N PRO A 45 20.41 8.51 3.19
CA PRO A 45 19.65 8.29 1.97
C PRO A 45 18.52 7.27 2.14
N ARG A 46 18.72 6.22 2.95
CA ARG A 46 17.68 5.23 3.29
C ARG A 46 16.47 5.91 3.94
N LEU A 47 16.71 6.76 4.95
CA LEU A 47 15.63 7.49 5.64
C LEU A 47 14.96 8.52 4.74
N ALA A 48 15.71 9.15 3.83
CA ALA A 48 15.14 10.02 2.80
C ALA A 48 14.19 9.27 1.86
N VAL A 49 14.59 8.09 1.37
CA VAL A 49 13.75 7.21 0.53
C VAL A 49 12.50 6.76 1.29
N ASP A 50 12.64 6.28 2.53
CA ASP A 50 11.48 5.87 3.34
C ASP A 50 10.51 7.01 3.58
N GLY A 51 11.02 8.18 3.96
CA GLY A 51 10.20 9.37 4.20
C GLY A 51 9.47 9.82 2.93
N TYR A 52 10.13 9.76 1.77
CA TYR A 52 9.49 10.05 0.49
C TYR A 52 8.31 9.13 0.24
N TRP A 53 8.46 7.81 0.37
CA TRP A 53 7.35 6.91 0.10
C TRP A 53 6.20 7.07 1.10
N ARG A 54 6.51 7.29 2.39
CA ARG A 54 5.48 7.55 3.42
C ARG A 54 4.62 8.78 3.09
N ASP A 55 5.20 9.81 2.49
CA ASP A 55 4.47 11.02 2.08
C ASP A 55 3.68 10.82 0.77
N HIS A 56 3.88 9.70 0.06
CA HIS A 56 3.30 9.43 -1.25
C HIS A 56 2.62 8.05 -1.37
N PRO A 57 1.66 7.71 -0.49
CA PRO A 57 1.03 6.38 -0.48
C PRO A 57 0.26 6.04 -1.77
N LEU A 58 -0.31 7.03 -2.47
CA LEU A 58 -0.96 6.77 -3.77
C LEU A 58 0.04 6.46 -4.89
N ARG A 59 1.26 7.01 -4.83
CA ARG A 59 2.33 6.63 -5.77
C ARG A 59 2.85 5.24 -5.43
N ALA A 60 2.99 4.94 -4.14
CA ALA A 60 3.36 3.63 -3.65
C ALA A 60 2.37 2.55 -4.10
N ASP A 61 1.05 2.76 -3.96
CA ASP A 61 0.00 1.87 -4.48
C ASP A 61 0.19 1.55 -5.96
N ARG A 62 0.27 2.60 -6.80
CA ARG A 62 0.38 2.45 -8.24
C ARG A 62 1.65 1.71 -8.64
N LEU A 63 2.77 2.06 -8.02
CA LEU A 63 4.05 1.41 -8.29
C LEU A 63 4.03 -0.05 -7.85
N ALA A 64 3.56 -0.35 -6.63
CA ALA A 64 3.53 -1.71 -6.12
C ALA A 64 2.64 -2.63 -6.99
N ARG A 65 1.48 -2.15 -7.45
CA ARG A 65 0.63 -2.91 -8.39
C ARG A 65 1.28 -3.07 -9.76
N ALA A 66 1.96 -2.05 -10.27
CA ALA A 66 2.71 -2.16 -11.53
C ALA A 66 3.86 -3.18 -11.43
N LEU A 67 4.59 -3.20 -10.32
CA LEU A 67 5.65 -4.17 -10.05
C LEU A 67 5.09 -5.59 -9.91
N ALA A 68 3.95 -5.75 -9.23
CA ALA A 68 3.25 -7.03 -9.16
C ALA A 68 2.81 -7.51 -10.54
N GLY A 69 2.31 -6.61 -11.40
CA GLY A 69 1.97 -6.91 -12.79
C GLY A 69 3.16 -7.41 -13.62
N ARG A 70 4.38 -6.93 -13.35
CA ARG A 70 5.60 -7.44 -13.99
C ARG A 70 6.01 -8.82 -13.50
N SER A 71 5.70 -9.17 -12.26
CA SER A 71 6.02 -10.49 -11.71
C SER A 71 4.99 -11.56 -12.11
N GLY A 72 3.73 -11.18 -12.22
CA GLY A 72 2.62 -12.14 -12.33
C GLY A 72 2.41 -12.93 -11.04
N ALA A 73 1.45 -13.84 -11.07
CA ALA A 73 1.31 -14.86 -10.03
C ALA A 73 2.40 -15.93 -10.24
N PRO A 74 2.97 -16.52 -9.16
CA PRO A 74 3.76 -17.74 -9.28
C PRO A 74 2.95 -18.86 -9.95
N GLU A 75 3.64 -19.76 -10.64
CA GLU A 75 3.02 -20.94 -11.23
C GLU A 75 2.28 -21.77 -10.17
N GLY A 76 1.07 -22.23 -10.51
CA GLY A 76 0.23 -23.02 -9.61
C GLY A 76 -0.37 -22.25 -8.42
N TRP A 77 -0.02 -20.98 -8.22
CA TRP A 77 -0.55 -20.20 -7.12
C TRP A 77 -2.03 -19.90 -7.30
N ARG A 78 -2.79 -19.99 -6.20
CA ARG A 78 -4.19 -19.57 -6.11
C ARG A 78 -4.41 -18.83 -4.81
N TRP A 79 -5.32 -17.85 -4.81
CA TRP A 79 -5.66 -17.13 -3.59
C TRP A 79 -6.43 -18.06 -2.63
N ARG A 80 -5.80 -18.34 -1.49
CA ARG A 80 -6.34 -19.15 -0.40
C ARG A 80 -6.31 -18.32 0.89
N LEU A 81 -7.17 -18.70 1.84
CA LEU A 81 -7.08 -18.22 3.22
C LEU A 81 -6.45 -19.32 4.06
N ALA A 82 -5.79 -18.91 5.13
CA ALA A 82 -5.18 -19.84 6.06
C ALA A 82 -6.26 -20.47 6.96
N ASP A 83 -6.26 -21.80 7.07
CA ASP A 83 -7.07 -22.51 8.07
C ASP A 83 -6.43 -22.38 9.48
N ASP A 84 -5.10 -22.21 9.53
CA ASP A 84 -4.31 -21.86 10.72
C ASP A 84 -3.24 -20.78 10.40
N ARG A 85 -2.57 -20.22 11.42
CA ARG A 85 -1.64 -19.08 11.23
C ARG A 85 -0.26 -19.46 10.63
N ALA A 86 0.01 -20.73 10.31
CA ALA A 86 1.39 -21.22 10.14
C ALA A 86 2.02 -20.95 8.75
N GLU A 87 1.22 -20.67 7.71
CA GLU A 87 1.73 -20.73 6.31
C GLU A 87 2.01 -19.38 5.63
N GLY A 88 1.93 -18.26 6.36
CA GLY A 88 2.09 -16.92 5.76
C GLY A 88 0.90 -16.47 4.88
N LEU A 89 -0.14 -17.31 4.80
CA LEU A 89 -1.44 -17.00 4.23
C LEU A 89 -2.22 -16.01 5.11
N PRO A 90 -3.05 -15.14 4.53
CA PRO A 90 -3.91 -14.26 5.31
C PRO A 90 -5.03 -15.06 5.99
N ALA A 91 -5.27 -14.78 7.28
CA ALA A 91 -6.37 -15.38 8.05
C ALA A 91 -7.76 -14.91 7.59
N THR A 92 -7.85 -13.81 6.84
CA THR A 92 -9.10 -13.27 6.33
C THR A 92 -8.91 -12.68 4.94
N PHE A 93 -9.96 -12.64 4.14
CA PHE A 93 -9.97 -11.93 2.86
C PHE A 93 -9.81 -10.40 2.97
N ARG A 94 -9.70 -9.85 4.19
CA ARG A 94 -9.45 -8.41 4.39
C ARG A 94 -8.00 -8.05 4.15
N SER A 95 -7.07 -8.99 4.29
CA SER A 95 -5.67 -8.76 3.94
C SER A 95 -5.45 -9.05 2.45
N PRO A 96 -4.64 -8.23 1.74
CA PRO A 96 -4.36 -8.46 0.33
C PRO A 96 -3.65 -9.80 0.11
N PRO A 97 -3.93 -10.53 -0.98
CA PRO A 97 -3.14 -11.69 -1.36
C PRO A 97 -1.69 -11.28 -1.65
N ALA A 98 -0.73 -12.08 -1.17
CA ALA A 98 0.69 -11.81 -1.28
C ALA A 98 1.47 -13.11 -1.52
N PRO A 99 1.42 -13.68 -2.74
CA PRO A 99 2.00 -15.00 -3.06
C PRO A 99 3.44 -15.13 -2.61
N TYR A 100 4.27 -14.11 -2.85
CA TYR A 100 5.70 -14.16 -2.54
C TYR A 100 6.03 -14.05 -1.03
N ARG A 101 5.01 -13.97 -0.16
CA ARG A 101 5.16 -14.14 1.29
C ARG A 101 4.96 -15.60 1.73
N GLU A 102 4.32 -16.42 0.91
CA GLU A 102 4.16 -17.86 1.16
C GLU A 102 5.49 -18.54 0.92
N ALA A 103 5.92 -19.39 1.86
CA ALA A 103 7.23 -20.04 1.80
C ALA A 103 7.43 -20.83 0.49
N ALA A 104 6.38 -21.50 0.00
CA ALA A 104 6.40 -22.29 -1.24
C ALA A 104 6.65 -21.45 -2.51
N HIS A 105 6.38 -20.15 -2.46
CA HIS A 105 6.49 -19.25 -3.61
C HIS A 105 7.48 -18.11 -3.39
N ALA A 106 8.16 -18.07 -2.25
CA ALA A 106 9.14 -17.05 -1.94
C ALA A 106 10.32 -17.11 -2.93
N LYS A 107 10.71 -15.96 -3.48
CA LYS A 107 11.87 -15.84 -4.36
C LYS A 107 13.21 -15.77 -3.61
N GLY A 108 13.16 -15.73 -2.28
CA GLY A 108 14.35 -15.65 -1.42
C GLY A 108 14.92 -14.24 -1.26
N PRO A 109 16.14 -14.14 -0.69
CA PRO A 109 16.78 -12.86 -0.36
C PRO A 109 16.99 -11.97 -1.58
N GLY A 110 16.74 -10.67 -1.43
CA GLY A 110 16.85 -9.71 -2.53
C GLY A 110 15.57 -9.48 -3.33
N PHE A 111 14.52 -10.28 -3.13
CA PHE A 111 13.24 -10.09 -3.82
C PHE A 111 12.16 -9.58 -2.86
N CYS A 112 11.33 -8.66 -3.35
CA CYS A 112 10.26 -8.10 -2.55
C CYS A 112 9.16 -9.14 -2.35
N CYS A 113 8.83 -9.47 -1.10
CA CYS A 113 7.77 -10.43 -0.80
C CYS A 113 6.35 -9.91 -1.09
N VAL A 114 6.18 -8.62 -1.40
CA VAL A 114 4.89 -8.06 -1.84
C VAL A 114 4.75 -8.14 -3.35
N CYS A 115 5.72 -7.63 -4.12
CA CYS A 115 5.55 -7.50 -5.57
C CYS A 115 6.33 -8.55 -6.38
N GLY A 116 7.23 -9.32 -5.77
CA GLY A 116 8.06 -10.34 -6.42
C GLY A 116 9.24 -9.81 -7.26
N GLN A 117 9.47 -8.50 -7.29
CA GLN A 117 10.56 -7.86 -8.05
C GLN A 117 11.82 -7.69 -7.18
N GLY A 118 12.99 -7.57 -7.81
CA GLY A 118 14.27 -7.35 -7.13
C GLY A 118 14.29 -6.03 -6.34
N VAL A 119 14.83 -6.07 -5.12
CA VAL A 119 15.00 -4.92 -4.23
C VAL A 119 16.42 -4.41 -4.36
N TYR A 120 16.57 -3.13 -4.66
CA TYR A 120 17.87 -2.52 -4.87
C TYR A 120 18.28 -1.66 -3.66
N ARG A 121 19.45 -1.03 -3.77
CA ARG A 121 20.01 -0.17 -2.72
C ARG A 121 18.95 0.79 -2.16
N PHE A 122 18.97 0.96 -0.84
CA PHE A 122 18.01 1.76 -0.07
C PHE A 122 16.54 1.31 -0.12
N GLY A 123 16.25 0.10 -0.61
CA GLY A 123 14.87 -0.39 -0.79
C GLY A 123 14.21 0.16 -2.05
N TRP A 124 15.00 0.62 -3.03
CA TRP A 124 14.51 1.13 -4.30
C TRP A 124 14.08 -0.01 -5.24
N HIS A 125 13.25 0.33 -6.23
CA HIS A 125 12.54 -0.63 -7.08
C HIS A 125 13.21 -0.87 -8.45
N VAL A 126 14.31 -0.18 -8.74
CA VAL A 126 15.16 -0.35 -9.92
C VAL A 126 16.63 -0.16 -9.53
N ASP A 127 17.57 -0.76 -10.26
CA ASP A 127 19.00 -0.54 -10.00
C ASP A 127 19.42 0.82 -10.56
N LEU A 128 19.48 1.84 -9.71
CA LEU A 128 19.97 3.17 -10.10
C LEU A 128 21.49 3.32 -9.93
N TRP A 129 22.14 2.32 -9.33
CA TRP A 129 23.51 2.47 -8.82
C TRP A 129 24.46 1.37 -9.29
N ASP A 130 24.00 0.50 -10.19
CA ASP A 130 24.74 -0.65 -10.70
C ASP A 130 25.37 -1.47 -9.55
N ARG A 131 24.57 -1.71 -8.51
CA ARG A 131 24.98 -2.46 -7.31
C ARG A 131 24.35 -3.83 -7.22
N ASP A 132 23.61 -4.22 -8.26
CA ASP A 132 22.82 -5.45 -8.30
C ASP A 132 21.77 -5.47 -7.16
N ILE A 133 21.03 -6.56 -7.10
CA ILE A 133 20.01 -6.81 -6.09
C ILE A 133 20.63 -6.80 -4.69
N ASN A 134 19.98 -6.08 -3.77
CA ASN A 134 20.33 -6.07 -2.37
C ASN A 134 19.82 -7.34 -1.66
N LYS A 135 20.66 -8.37 -1.59
CA LYS A 135 20.36 -9.66 -0.95
C LYS A 135 19.97 -9.54 0.53
N ASN A 136 20.26 -8.43 1.21
CA ASN A 136 19.87 -8.19 2.60
C ASN A 136 18.46 -7.57 2.74
N ALA A 137 17.72 -7.40 1.64
CA ALA A 137 16.40 -6.80 1.65
C ALA A 137 15.35 -7.72 1.01
N ASN A 138 14.15 -7.67 1.57
CA ASN A 138 12.96 -8.41 1.10
C ASN A 138 11.72 -7.50 0.94
N TRP A 139 11.93 -6.18 1.03
CA TRP A 139 10.89 -5.18 0.86
C TRP A 139 11.41 -3.95 0.10
N HIS A 140 10.67 -3.52 -0.92
CA HIS A 140 10.79 -2.13 -1.38
C HIS A 140 10.18 -1.19 -0.37
N SER A 141 10.76 0.00 -0.20
CA SER A 141 10.16 1.06 0.60
C SER A 141 8.77 1.46 0.10
N ALA A 142 8.60 1.50 -1.23
CA ALA A 142 7.30 1.73 -1.85
C ALA A 142 6.29 0.63 -1.48
N CYS A 143 6.69 -0.63 -1.57
CA CYS A 143 5.81 -1.77 -1.27
C CYS A 143 5.43 -1.84 0.21
N VAL A 144 6.30 -1.43 1.14
CA VAL A 144 5.93 -1.29 2.57
C VAL A 144 4.77 -0.31 2.73
N VAL A 145 4.88 0.87 2.11
CA VAL A 145 3.84 1.90 2.22
C VAL A 145 2.56 1.49 1.51
N ALA A 146 2.66 0.85 0.33
CA ALA A 146 1.49 0.30 -0.36
C ALA A 146 0.78 -0.76 0.49
N TRP A 147 1.54 -1.67 1.11
CA TRP A 147 1.00 -2.70 2.00
C TRP A 147 0.27 -2.10 3.21
N GLN A 148 0.86 -1.08 3.84
CA GLN A 148 0.22 -0.34 4.93
C GLN A 148 -1.08 0.33 4.48
N PHE A 149 -1.04 1.00 3.32
CA PHE A 149 -2.22 1.63 2.72
C PHE A 149 -3.34 0.63 2.42
N TRP A 150 -3.02 -0.54 1.87
CA TRP A 150 -4.00 -1.59 1.56
C TRP A 150 -4.63 -2.21 2.81
N ASN A 151 -3.87 -2.38 3.89
CA ASN A 151 -4.39 -2.98 5.13
C ASN A 151 -5.11 -1.95 6.02
N ALA A 152 -4.80 -0.66 5.90
CA ALA A 152 -5.38 0.40 6.72
C ALA A 152 -5.71 1.68 5.90
N PRO A 153 -6.57 1.60 4.87
CA PRO A 153 -6.84 2.73 3.98
C PRO A 153 -7.49 3.92 4.70
N SER A 154 -8.19 3.68 5.81
CA SER A 154 -8.76 4.73 6.67
C SER A 154 -7.70 5.68 7.26
N GLY A 155 -6.45 5.22 7.42
CA GLY A 155 -5.34 6.09 7.83
C GLY A 155 -5.05 7.22 6.83
N GLU A 156 -5.42 7.03 5.56
CA GLU A 156 -5.24 7.99 4.48
C GLU A 156 -6.52 8.77 4.13
N ALA A 157 -7.52 8.80 5.02
CA ALA A 157 -8.80 9.46 4.76
C ALA A 157 -8.66 10.93 4.32
N LYS A 158 -7.73 11.70 4.93
CA LYS A 158 -7.47 13.09 4.54
C LYS A 158 -7.00 13.21 3.09
N LEU A 159 -6.18 12.27 2.63
CA LEU A 159 -5.67 12.22 1.26
C LEU A 159 -6.78 11.83 0.28
N LEU A 160 -7.52 10.75 0.58
CA LEU A 160 -8.62 10.28 -0.26
C LEU A 160 -9.75 11.33 -0.38
N ARG A 161 -10.08 12.03 0.72
CA ARG A 161 -11.03 13.15 0.71
C ARG A 161 -10.59 14.26 -0.24
N ARG A 162 -9.30 14.59 -0.29
CA ARG A 162 -8.77 15.60 -1.23
C ARG A 162 -8.85 15.13 -2.67
N LEU A 163 -8.53 13.86 -2.93
CA LEU A 163 -8.58 13.28 -4.27
C LEU A 163 -10.00 13.29 -4.85
N GLN A 164 -11.02 13.13 -4.01
CA GLN A 164 -12.43 13.23 -4.43
C GLN A 164 -12.99 14.66 -4.38
N SER A 165 -12.14 15.69 -4.39
CA SER A 165 -12.58 17.09 -4.30
C SER A 165 -13.49 17.37 -3.09
N ARG A 166 -13.33 16.58 -2.02
CA ARG A 166 -14.16 16.59 -0.80
C ARG A 166 -15.65 16.36 -1.08
N ARG A 167 -15.97 15.58 -2.12
CA ARG A 167 -17.33 15.14 -2.48
C ARG A 167 -17.52 13.64 -2.19
N CYS A 168 -18.72 13.29 -1.75
CA CYS A 168 -19.17 11.92 -1.59
C CYS A 168 -19.14 11.24 -2.94
N ARG A 169 -18.46 10.10 -3.05
CA ARG A 169 -18.32 9.44 -4.35
C ARG A 169 -19.65 8.96 -4.92
N GLN A 170 -20.57 8.56 -4.05
CA GLN A 170 -21.84 7.95 -4.43
C GLN A 170 -22.97 8.98 -4.59
N SER A 171 -23.08 9.98 -3.70
CA SER A 171 -24.13 11.00 -3.79
C SER A 171 -23.71 12.30 -4.47
N SER A 172 -22.41 12.47 -4.79
CA SER A 172 -21.82 13.74 -5.26
C SER A 172 -21.96 14.94 -4.31
N GLY A 173 -22.63 14.78 -3.17
CA GLY A 173 -22.77 15.79 -2.13
C GLY A 173 -21.45 16.14 -1.44
N ARG A 174 -21.44 17.16 -0.59
CA ARG A 174 -20.26 17.51 0.23
C ARG A 174 -19.96 16.40 1.23
N LEU A 175 -18.68 16.07 1.43
CA LEU A 175 -18.26 15.13 2.48
C LEU A 175 -18.36 15.72 3.87
N TRP A 176 -19.05 15.03 4.76
CA TRP A 176 -19.21 15.42 6.16
C TRP A 176 -18.01 14.97 6.99
N ARG A 177 -17.89 15.46 8.23
CA ARG A 177 -16.82 15.05 9.14
C ARG A 177 -16.86 13.54 9.44
N THR A 178 -18.06 12.96 9.42
CA THR A 178 -18.33 11.54 9.65
C THR A 178 -18.24 10.68 8.38
N ALA A 179 -17.72 11.21 7.27
CA ALA A 179 -17.51 10.42 6.07
C ALA A 179 -16.43 9.36 6.29
N GLU A 180 -16.66 8.18 5.73
CA GLU A 180 -15.84 6.97 5.95
C GLU A 180 -15.17 6.54 4.64
N VAL A 181 -14.01 5.92 4.76
CA VAL A 181 -13.33 5.26 3.64
C VAL A 181 -13.96 3.88 3.48
N ASP A 182 -14.37 3.56 2.26
CA ASP A 182 -15.05 2.32 1.93
C ASP A 182 -14.53 1.75 0.61
N HIS A 183 -14.77 0.45 0.38
CA HIS A 183 -14.51 -0.23 -0.87
C HIS A 183 -15.74 -0.13 -1.80
N ARG A 184 -15.52 0.19 -3.08
CA ARG A 184 -16.58 0.22 -4.10
C ARG A 184 -17.17 -1.16 -4.30
N VAL A 185 -16.29 -2.15 -4.50
CA VAL A 185 -16.59 -3.58 -4.47
C VAL A 185 -16.18 -4.11 -3.09
N PRO A 186 -17.12 -4.54 -2.24
CA PRO A 186 -16.81 -5.06 -0.91
C PRO A 186 -15.89 -6.28 -0.97
N LEU A 187 -14.90 -6.36 -0.08
CA LEU A 187 -13.89 -7.43 -0.12
C LEU A 187 -14.47 -8.85 0.04
N PHE A 188 -15.63 -9.01 0.69
CA PHE A 188 -16.30 -10.32 0.75
C PHE A 188 -16.84 -10.76 -0.62
N GLN A 189 -17.27 -9.80 -1.46
CA GLN A 189 -17.70 -10.06 -2.82
C GLN A 189 -16.50 -10.40 -3.71
N VAL A 190 -15.38 -9.69 -3.51
CA VAL A 190 -14.10 -10.02 -4.16
C VAL A 190 -13.69 -11.46 -3.90
N TRP A 191 -13.73 -11.89 -2.63
CA TRP A 191 -13.46 -13.27 -2.26
C TRP A 191 -14.38 -14.29 -2.94
N ARG A 192 -15.68 -13.98 -3.05
CA ARG A 192 -16.66 -14.91 -3.64
C ARG A 192 -16.61 -14.97 -5.17
N GLN A 193 -16.40 -13.82 -5.83
CA GLN A 193 -16.64 -13.67 -7.27
C GLN A 193 -15.37 -13.47 -8.09
N HIS A 194 -14.29 -13.01 -7.47
CA HIS A 194 -13.08 -12.60 -8.18
C HIS A 194 -11.84 -13.39 -7.73
N ARG A 195 -11.96 -14.36 -6.82
CA ARG A 195 -10.81 -15.10 -6.25
C ARG A 195 -9.90 -15.79 -7.26
N ASP A 196 -10.45 -16.16 -8.42
CA ASP A 196 -9.70 -16.84 -9.48
C ASP A 196 -9.11 -15.85 -10.51
N ALA A 197 -9.28 -14.54 -10.31
CA ALA A 197 -8.62 -13.53 -11.13
C ALA A 197 -7.10 -13.55 -10.92
N PRO A 198 -6.31 -13.12 -11.93
CA PRO A 198 -4.86 -12.98 -11.78
C PRO A 198 -4.50 -12.13 -10.57
N TRP A 199 -3.51 -12.57 -9.79
CA TRP A 199 -3.08 -11.88 -8.57
C TRP A 199 -2.83 -10.36 -8.74
N PRO A 200 -2.15 -9.88 -9.80
CA PRO A 200 -1.96 -8.44 -9.99
C PRO A 200 -3.28 -7.66 -10.14
N GLU A 201 -4.32 -8.27 -10.71
CA GLU A 201 -5.64 -7.68 -10.82
C GLU A 201 -6.34 -7.64 -9.46
N LEU A 202 -6.22 -8.73 -8.67
CA LEU A 202 -6.76 -8.80 -7.32
C LEU A 202 -6.30 -7.62 -6.45
N LEU A 203 -5.03 -7.23 -6.52
CA LEU A 203 -4.50 -6.10 -5.74
C LEU A 203 -5.24 -4.78 -5.97
N GLY A 204 -5.90 -4.60 -7.13
CA GLY A 204 -6.74 -3.44 -7.41
C GLY A 204 -7.89 -3.26 -6.42
N TYR A 205 -8.38 -4.34 -5.80
CA TYR A 205 -9.48 -4.30 -4.85
C TYR A 205 -9.14 -3.76 -3.47
N TRP A 206 -7.87 -3.74 -3.06
CA TRP A 206 -7.43 -3.10 -1.81
C TRP A 206 -6.81 -1.73 -2.06
N GLY A 207 -6.37 -1.49 -3.30
CA GLY A 207 -5.73 -0.26 -3.71
C GLY A 207 -6.71 0.86 -4.05
N LEU A 208 -6.14 1.97 -4.49
CA LEU A 208 -6.88 3.16 -4.89
C LEU A 208 -8.04 2.91 -5.88
N PRO A 209 -7.95 2.00 -6.88
CA PRO A 209 -9.03 1.80 -7.84
C PRO A 209 -10.38 1.44 -7.21
N ASN A 210 -10.35 0.70 -6.10
CA ASN A 210 -11.53 0.22 -5.41
C ASN A 210 -11.87 1.03 -4.16
N LEU A 211 -11.06 2.03 -3.78
CA LEU A 211 -11.35 2.86 -2.61
C LEU A 211 -12.20 4.07 -2.96
N GLN A 212 -13.06 4.45 -2.02
CA GLN A 212 -13.88 5.64 -2.07
C GLN A 212 -14.08 6.23 -0.69
N VAL A 213 -14.48 7.50 -0.64
CA VAL A 213 -14.97 8.15 0.58
C VAL A 213 -16.45 8.50 0.40
N ILE A 214 -17.29 8.05 1.32
CA ILE A 214 -18.74 8.22 1.29
C ILE A 214 -19.26 8.75 2.62
N ASN A 215 -20.38 9.48 2.60
CA ASN A 215 -21.03 9.90 3.84
C ASN A 215 -21.60 8.69 4.58
N ARG A 216 -21.61 8.73 5.91
CA ARG A 216 -22.07 7.63 6.76
C ARG A 216 -23.50 7.16 6.44
N GLU A 217 -24.41 8.08 6.15
CA GLU A 217 -25.79 7.75 5.76
C GLU A 217 -25.84 6.85 4.50
N VAL A 218 -25.04 7.20 3.50
CA VAL A 218 -24.90 6.44 2.26
C VAL A 218 -24.20 5.11 2.51
N HIS A 219 -23.22 5.10 3.42
CA HIS A 219 -22.54 3.86 3.83
C HIS A 219 -23.50 2.89 4.53
N VAL A 220 -24.40 3.37 5.38
CA VAL A 220 -25.41 2.55 6.06
C VAL A 220 -26.39 1.95 5.04
N GLU A 221 -26.84 2.73 4.07
CA GLU A 221 -27.71 2.25 2.98
C GLU A 221 -27.02 1.17 2.12
N LYS A 222 -25.74 1.39 1.78
CA LYS A 222 -24.90 0.40 1.09
C LYS A 222 -24.76 -0.88 1.92
N CYS A 223 -24.42 -0.76 3.21
CA CYS A 223 -24.34 -1.90 4.12
C CYS A 223 -25.67 -2.68 4.22
N ALA A 224 -26.81 -1.98 4.24
CA ALA A 224 -28.13 -2.60 4.28
C ALA A 224 -28.44 -3.37 2.99
N THR A 225 -28.06 -2.82 1.83
CA THR A 225 -28.16 -3.49 0.53
C THR A 225 -27.29 -4.75 0.49
N GLU A 226 -26.01 -4.63 0.87
CA GLU A 226 -25.09 -5.76 0.94
C GLU A 226 -25.58 -6.86 1.90
N ALA A 227 -26.22 -6.48 3.01
CA ALA A 227 -26.80 -7.45 3.96
C ALA A 227 -27.98 -8.21 3.37
N ARG A 228 -28.85 -7.53 2.59
CA ARG A 228 -29.95 -8.18 1.85
C ARG A 228 -29.40 -9.15 0.80
N ASP A 229 -28.41 -8.75 0.02
CA ASP A 229 -27.80 -9.60 -1.01
C ASP A 229 -27.15 -10.84 -0.39
N ARG A 230 -26.50 -10.70 0.78
CA ARG A 230 -26.00 -11.86 1.55
C ARG A 230 -27.12 -12.80 2.00
N SER A 231 -28.28 -12.25 2.38
CA SER A 231 -29.43 -13.05 2.81
C SER A 231 -30.06 -13.80 1.64
N LEU A 232 -30.27 -13.13 0.52
CA LEU A 232 -30.82 -13.72 -0.70
C LEU A 232 -29.92 -14.84 -1.24
N ALA A 233 -28.60 -14.61 -1.27
CA ALA A 233 -27.65 -15.62 -1.72
C ALA A 233 -27.61 -16.86 -0.80
N ARG A 234 -27.89 -16.71 0.50
CA ARG A 234 -28.03 -17.86 1.41
C ARG A 234 -29.34 -18.61 1.18
N GLY A 235 -30.44 -17.89 0.92
CA GLY A 235 -31.74 -18.49 0.60
C GLY A 235 -31.68 -19.31 -0.68
N ALA A 236 -31.14 -18.74 -1.77
CA ALA A 236 -31.00 -19.44 -3.05
C ALA A 236 -30.07 -20.67 -2.96
N ALA A 237 -29.01 -20.62 -2.14
CA ALA A 237 -28.14 -21.77 -1.91
C ALA A 237 -28.81 -22.88 -1.07
N ALA A 238 -29.82 -22.54 -0.25
CA ALA A 238 -30.58 -23.49 0.54
C ALA A 238 -31.75 -24.13 -0.23
N GLU A 239 -32.27 -23.46 -1.27
CA GLU A 239 -33.32 -24.02 -2.15
C GLU A 239 -32.78 -24.98 -3.21
N ILE A 240 -31.46 -24.94 -3.48
CA ILE A 240 -30.78 -25.78 -4.47
C ILE A 240 -30.15 -27.04 -3.82
N ALA A 241 -30.12 -27.12 -2.49
CA ALA A 241 -29.59 -28.26 -1.71
C ALA A 241 -30.70 -29.22 -1.29
#